data_AF-A0A944FMX2-F1
#
_entry.id   AF-A0A944FMX2-F1
#
_cell.length_a   1.000
_cell.length_b   1.000
_cell.length_c   1.000
_cell.angle_alpha   90.00
_cell.angle_beta   90.00
_cell.angle_gamma   90.00
#
_symmetry.space_group_name_H-M   'P 1'
#
loop_
_entity.id
_entity.type
_entity.pdbx_description
1 polymer ?
#
loop_
_entity_poly.entity_id
_entity_poly.type
_entity_poly.pdbx_seq_one_letter_code
_entity_poly.pdbx_strand_id
1 'polypeptide(L)'
;ALFFATKVDKTGNSKVGAGEIWTRFPKFIIGFFVASLIASFIILPIFGQSEVGAINKVLDQYKNWAFVLAFTSIGLDTNFKEIWKSMQGGKVLWLYVVGQVFNILLTLFAVWLLLSGVLFPIPVLS
;
A
#
# COMPACT_ATOMS: atom_id res chain seq x y z
N ALA A 1 -5.06 9.70 15.24
CA ALA A 1 -3.99 10.48 14.59
C ALA A 1 -4.46 11.90 14.22
N LEU A 2 -5.53 12.06 13.42
CA LEU A 2 -6.08 13.39 13.10
C LEU A 2 -6.45 14.22 14.34
N PHE A 3 -7.14 13.63 15.32
CA PHE A 3 -7.58 14.33 16.53
C PHE A 3 -6.43 14.83 17.44
N PHE A 4 -5.27 14.18 17.39
CA PHE A 4 -4.09 14.58 18.18
C PHE A 4 -3.27 15.65 17.46
N ALA A 5 -3.19 15.61 16.13
CA ALA A 5 -2.58 16.66 15.32
C ALA A 5 -3.38 17.98 15.36
N THR A 6 -4.71 17.91 15.44
CA THR A 6 -5.56 19.12 15.48
C THR A 6 -5.59 19.83 16.83
N LYS A 7 -5.24 19.15 17.94
CA LYS A 7 -5.37 19.74 19.28
C LYS A 7 -4.05 20.19 19.91
N VAL A 8 -2.90 19.64 19.49
CA VAL A 8 -1.61 19.85 20.17
C VAL A 8 -0.66 20.81 19.44
N ASP A 9 -0.85 21.08 18.15
CA ASP A 9 -0.09 22.10 17.41
C ASP A 9 -0.98 23.28 17.01
N LYS A 10 -1.39 24.08 17.99
CA LYS A 10 -1.90 25.44 17.75
C LYS A 10 -0.72 26.40 17.62
N THR A 11 0.00 26.33 16.51
CA THR A 11 0.97 27.37 16.13
C THR A 11 0.75 27.76 14.68
N GLY A 12 -0.10 28.77 14.48
CA GLY A 12 -0.09 29.62 13.27
C GLY A 12 -0.74 29.05 12.01
N ASN A 13 -2.01 29.39 11.80
CA ASN A 13 -2.55 29.83 10.49
C ASN A 13 -2.20 28.98 9.23
N SER A 14 -2.21 27.66 9.32
CA SER A 14 -1.93 26.77 8.18
C SER A 14 -3.23 26.34 7.50
N LYS A 15 -3.67 27.15 6.53
CA LYS A 15 -4.52 26.62 5.46
C LYS A 15 -3.67 25.56 4.75
N VAL A 16 -4.04 24.29 4.89
CA VAL A 16 -3.39 23.16 4.20
C VAL A 16 -3.56 23.42 2.69
N GLY A 17 -2.59 24.11 2.10
CA GLY A 17 -2.64 24.50 0.70
C GLY A 17 -2.41 23.28 -0.16
N ALA A 18 -3.00 23.24 -1.35
CA ALA A 18 -2.76 22.19 -2.35
C ALA A 18 -1.25 21.94 -2.61
N GLY A 19 -0.40 22.94 -2.36
CA GLY A 19 1.06 22.82 -2.38
C GLY A 19 1.66 21.90 -1.30
N GLU A 20 1.09 21.85 -0.09
CA GLU A 20 1.58 20.94 0.97
C GLU A 20 1.20 19.48 0.69
N ILE A 21 0.05 19.26 0.04
CA ILE A 21 -0.34 17.94 -0.45
C ILE A 21 0.65 17.48 -1.52
N TRP A 22 1.02 18.37 -2.45
CA TRP A 22 2.00 18.06 -3.50
C TRP A 22 3.41 17.80 -2.99
N THR A 23 3.84 18.44 -1.90
CA THR A 23 5.17 18.18 -1.30
C THR A 23 5.21 16.87 -0.51
N ARG A 24 4.08 16.45 0.08
CA ARG A 24 3.97 15.16 0.77
C ARG A 24 3.69 14.01 -0.18
N PHE A 25 3.13 14.28 -1.36
CA PHE A 25 2.81 13.23 -2.32
C PHE A 25 4.09 12.61 -2.90
N PRO A 26 4.21 11.27 -2.90
CA PRO A 26 5.38 10.60 -3.46
C PRO A 26 5.46 10.85 -4.97
N LYS A 27 6.43 11.67 -5.40
CA LYS A 27 6.62 12.04 -6.81
C LYS A 27 6.89 10.84 -7.73
N PHE A 28 7.37 9.72 -7.16
CA PHE A 28 7.50 8.42 -7.85
C PHE A 28 6.19 7.94 -8.47
N ILE A 29 5.04 8.22 -7.84
CA ILE A 29 3.73 7.76 -8.31
C ILE A 29 3.38 8.37 -9.66
N ILE A 30 3.72 9.64 -9.88
CA ILE A 30 3.46 10.32 -11.15
C ILE A 30 4.29 9.68 -12.27
N GLY A 31 5.56 9.37 -11.99
CA GLY A 31 6.43 8.66 -12.93
C GLY A 31 5.90 7.25 -13.26
N PHE A 32 5.47 6.50 -12.25
CA PHE A 32 4.85 5.19 -12.44
C PHE A 32 3.56 5.27 -13.25
N PHE A 33 2.73 6.28 -13.00
CA PHE A 33 1.49 6.50 -13.74
C PHE A 33 1.75 6.79 -15.22
N VAL A 34 2.68 7.70 -15.52
CA VAL A 34 3.07 8.01 -16.92
C VAL A 34 3.68 6.78 -17.60
N ALA A 35 4.57 6.05 -16.92
CA ALA A 35 5.16 4.82 -17.45
C ALA A 35 4.09 3.74 -17.71
N SER A 36 3.08 3.62 -16.84
CA SER A 36 1.96 2.69 -17.03
C SER A 36 1.12 3.04 -18.25
N LEU A 37 0.88 4.33 -18.50
CA LEU A 37 0.19 4.79 -19.71
C LEU A 37 1.00 4.49 -20.97
N ILE A 38 2.32 4.79 -20.97
CA ILE A 38 3.20 4.48 -22.09
C ILE A 38 3.24 2.97 -22.35
N ALA A 39 3.37 2.17 -21.29
CA ALA A 39 3.36 0.72 -21.40
C ALA A 39 2.04 0.22 -22.03
N SER A 40 0.91 0.78 -21.61
CA SER A 40 -0.42 0.34 -22.04
C SER A 40 -0.79 0.78 -23.45
N PHE A 41 -0.50 2.03 -23.83
CA PHE A 41 -0.93 2.62 -25.10
C PHE A 41 0.13 2.57 -26.21
N ILE A 42 1.40 2.40 -25.87
CA ILE A 42 2.51 2.45 -26.85
C ILE A 42 3.23 1.10 -26.91
N ILE A 43 3.69 0.58 -25.77
CA ILE A 43 4.52 -0.64 -25.76
C ILE A 43 3.71 -1.89 -26.12
N LEU A 44 2.52 -2.08 -25.54
CA LEU A 44 1.64 -3.23 -25.83
C LEU A 44 1.27 -3.38 -27.32
N PRO A 45 0.84 -2.32 -28.04
CA PRO A 45 0.50 -2.45 -29.46
C PRO A 45 1.72 -2.60 -30.37
N ILE A 46 2.91 -2.12 -29.98
CA ILE A 46 4.12 -2.18 -30.82
C ILE A 46 4.85 -3.53 -30.70
N PHE A 47 5.02 -4.03 -29.47
CA PHE A 47 5.81 -5.24 -29.19
C PHE A 47 4.95 -6.50 -28.99
N GLY A 48 3.63 -6.34 -28.91
CA GLY A 48 2.69 -7.44 -28.68
C GLY A 48 2.73 -7.98 -27.24
N GLN A 49 1.66 -8.70 -26.86
CA GLN A 49 1.49 -9.16 -25.48
C GLN A 49 2.55 -10.18 -25.03
N SER A 50 3.13 -10.95 -25.95
CA SER A 50 4.11 -11.99 -25.65
C SER A 50 5.46 -11.43 -25.17
N GLU A 51 5.98 -10.39 -25.84
CA GLU A 51 7.27 -9.78 -25.49
C GLU A 51 7.16 -8.96 -24.21
N VAL A 52 6.07 -8.20 -24.08
CA VAL A 52 5.77 -7.45 -22.85
C VAL A 52 5.55 -8.40 -21.66
N GLY A 53 4.91 -9.54 -21.89
CA GLY A 53 4.76 -10.59 -20.89
C GLY A 53 6.09 -11.17 -20.43
N ALA A 54 7.03 -11.41 -21.35
CA ALA A 54 8.37 -11.88 -21.03
C ALA A 54 9.16 -10.85 -20.19
N ILE A 55 9.10 -9.57 -20.56
CA ILE A 55 9.72 -8.48 -19.80
C ILE A 55 9.10 -8.38 -18.40
N ASN A 56 7.77 -8.45 -18.28
CA ASN A 56 7.10 -8.41 -16.98
C ASN A 56 7.51 -9.59 -16.09
N LYS A 57 7.62 -10.80 -16.64
CA LYS A 57 8.08 -11.98 -15.89
C LYS A 57 9.48 -11.78 -15.32
N VAL A 58 10.40 -11.25 -16.13
CA VAL A 58 11.76 -10.93 -15.70
C VAL A 58 11.74 -9.83 -14.63
N LEU A 59 10.98 -8.76 -14.85
CA LEU A 59 10.81 -7.67 -13.88
C LEU A 59 10.25 -8.17 -12.54
N ASP A 60 9.29 -9.08 -12.55
CA ASP A 60 8.71 -9.64 -11.32
C ASP A 60 9.72 -10.48 -10.55
N GLN A 61 10.57 -11.22 -11.25
CA GLN A 61 11.71 -11.91 -10.63
C GLN A 61 12.70 -10.92 -10.00
N TYR A 62 13.05 -9.82 -10.70
CA TYR A 62 13.91 -8.77 -10.13
C TYR A 62 13.28 -8.07 -8.93
N LYS A 63 11.98 -7.76 -8.98
CA LYS A 63 11.25 -7.20 -7.83
C LYS A 63 11.33 -8.15 -6.64
N ASN A 64 11.13 -9.45 -6.86
CA ASN A 64 11.23 -10.45 -5.80
C ASN A 64 12.63 -10.46 -5.16
N TRP A 65 13.69 -10.49 -5.98
CA TRP A 65 15.06 -10.39 -5.49
C TRP A 65 15.32 -9.08 -4.74
N ALA A 66 14.86 -7.95 -5.26
CA ALA A 66 14.97 -6.65 -4.59
C ALA A 66 14.24 -6.63 -3.24
N PHE A 67 13.05 -7.23 -3.16
CA PHE A 67 12.32 -7.40 -1.89
C PHE A 67 13.08 -8.28 -0.92
N VAL A 68 13.58 -9.45 -1.36
CA VAL A 68 14.36 -10.36 -0.51
C VAL A 68 15.62 -9.69 0.03
N LEU A 69 16.34 -8.96 -0.82
CA LEU A 69 17.51 -8.19 -0.42
C LEU A 69 17.14 -7.06 0.54
N ALA A 70 16.07 -6.31 0.28
CA ALA A 70 15.61 -5.25 1.17
C ALA A 70 15.21 -5.80 2.55
N PHE A 71 14.46 -6.90 2.62
CA PHE A 71 14.10 -7.54 3.89
C PHE A 71 15.31 -8.12 4.61
N THR A 72 16.28 -8.67 3.87
CA THR A 72 17.54 -9.16 4.45
C THR A 72 18.34 -8.00 5.02
N SER A 73 18.50 -6.90 4.28
CA SER A 73 19.18 -5.69 4.77
C SER A 73 18.48 -5.09 5.98
N ILE A 74 17.15 -4.95 5.95
CA ILE A 74 16.36 -4.48 7.10
C ILE A 74 16.57 -5.42 8.28
N GLY A 75 16.52 -6.74 8.08
CA GLY A 75 16.71 -7.73 9.15
C GLY A 75 18.12 -7.72 9.77
N LEU A 76 19.16 -7.47 8.96
CA LEU A 76 20.55 -7.36 9.42
C LEU A 76 20.83 -6.03 10.13
N ASP A 77 20.24 -4.93 9.67
CA ASP A 77 20.38 -3.59 10.28
C ASP A 77 19.50 -3.45 11.54
N THR A 78 18.44 -4.24 11.64
CA THR A 78 17.52 -4.22 12.77
C THR A 78 18.12 -4.88 14.01
N ASN A 79 18.30 -4.09 15.07
CA ASN A 79 18.63 -4.62 16.39
C ASN A 79 17.39 -5.26 17.06
N PHE A 80 17.21 -6.56 16.87
CA PHE A 80 16.11 -7.33 17.46
C PHE A 80 15.98 -7.14 18.98
N LYS A 81 17.09 -6.89 19.69
CA LYS A 81 17.09 -6.64 21.13
C LYS A 81 16.46 -5.29 21.50
N GLU A 82 16.63 -4.28 20.65
CA GLU A 82 15.98 -2.97 20.81
C GLU A 82 14.49 -3.03 20.45
N ILE A 83 14.11 -3.78 19.42
CA ILE A 83 12.70 -4.04 19.11
C ILE A 83 12.01 -4.75 20.28
N TRP A 84 12.64 -5.78 20.85
CA TRP A 84 12.08 -6.48 22.00
C TRP A 84 11.94 -5.59 23.24
N LYS A 85 12.86 -4.64 23.44
CA LYS A 85 12.76 -3.65 24.53
C LYS A 85 11.73 -2.54 24.27
N SER A 86 11.55 -2.13 23.02
CA SER A 86 10.59 -1.09 22.61
C SER A 86 9.16 -1.62 22.45
N MET A 87 8.99 -2.94 22.32
CA MET A 87 7.72 -3.64 22.53
C MET A 87 7.30 -3.50 24.00
N GLN A 88 6.67 -2.37 24.35
CA GLN A 88 6.12 -2.13 25.70
C GLN A 88 5.04 -3.17 26.06
N GLY A 89 5.47 -4.28 26.65
CA GLY A 89 4.62 -5.25 27.36
C GLY A 89 3.47 -5.85 26.55
N GLY A 90 3.61 -6.01 25.22
CA GLY A 90 2.59 -6.66 24.37
C GLY A 90 1.35 -5.80 24.05
N LYS A 91 1.18 -4.62 24.64
CA LYS A 91 0.03 -3.74 24.36
C LYS A 91 -0.05 -3.29 22.91
N VAL A 92 1.11 -3.01 22.29
CA VAL A 92 1.20 -2.62 20.87
C VAL A 92 0.80 -3.77 19.96
N LEU A 93 1.25 -4.99 20.26
CA LEU A 93 0.87 -6.20 19.51
C LEU A 93 -0.64 -6.47 19.61
N TRP A 94 -1.22 -6.38 20.80
CA TRP A 94 -2.65 -6.58 20.98
C TRP A 94 -3.48 -5.55 20.20
N LEU A 95 -3.09 -4.27 20.25
CA LEU A 95 -3.76 -3.22 19.49
C LEU A 95 -3.68 -3.47 17.98
N TYR A 96 -2.53 -3.94 17.50
CA TYR A 96 -2.35 -4.31 16.09
C TYR A 96 -3.24 -5.50 15.69
N VAL A 97 -3.26 -6.56 16.50
CA VAL A 97 -4.10 -7.75 16.24
C VAL A 97 -5.58 -7.38 16.22
N VAL A 98 -6.07 -6.63 17.22
CA VAL A 98 -7.48 -6.20 17.26
C VAL A 98 -7.80 -5.31 16.07
N GLY A 99 -6.93 -4.36 15.71
CA GLY A 99 -7.12 -3.51 14.54
C GLY A 99 -7.15 -4.29 13.23
N GLN A 100 -6.24 -5.26 13.06
CA GLN A 100 -6.17 -6.09 11.87
C GLN A 100 -7.38 -7.02 11.75
N VAL A 101 -7.81 -7.64 12.85
CA VAL A 101 -9.03 -8.47 12.90
C VAL A 101 -10.26 -7.63 12.57
N PHE A 102 -10.37 -6.43 13.14
CA PHE A 102 -11.46 -5.50 12.83
C PHE A 102 -11.49 -5.11 11.34
N ASN A 103 -10.33 -4.83 10.73
CA ASN A 103 -10.24 -4.54 9.30
C ASN A 103 -10.65 -5.75 8.43
N ILE A 104 -10.20 -6.96 8.80
CA ILE A 104 -10.62 -8.18 8.11
C ILE A 104 -12.14 -8.38 8.22
N LEU A 105 -12.73 -8.15 9.39
CA LEU A 105 -14.18 -8.25 9.57
C LEU A 105 -14.93 -7.19 8.75
N LEU A 106 -14.45 -5.95 8.70
CA LEU A 106 -15.05 -4.90 7.87
C LEU A 106 -14.95 -5.20 6.38
N THR A 107 -13.82 -5.70 5.91
CA THR A 107 -13.65 -6.07 4.50
C THR A 107 -14.52 -7.27 4.14
N LEU A 108 -14.60 -8.30 4.99
CA LEU A 108 -15.53 -9.42 4.81
C LEU A 108 -16.99 -8.97 4.84
N PHE A 109 -17.36 -8.06 5.74
CA PHE A 109 -18.70 -7.49 5.78
C PHE A 109 -19.00 -6.67 4.52
N ALA A 110 -18.06 -5.87 4.04
CA ALA A 110 -18.21 -5.12 2.80
C ALA A 110 -18.35 -6.05 1.59
N VAL A 111 -17.53 -7.10 1.51
CA VAL A 111 -17.62 -8.14 0.46
C VAL A 111 -18.97 -8.86 0.55
N TRP A 112 -19.39 -9.26 1.74
CA TRP A 112 -20.70 -9.87 1.95
C TRP A 112 -21.83 -8.92 1.54
N LEU A 113 -21.79 -7.65 1.91
CA LEU A 113 -22.80 -6.64 1.54
C LEU A 113 -22.83 -6.43 0.02
N LEU A 114 -21.67 -6.33 -0.63
CA LEU A 114 -21.56 -6.17 -2.08
C LEU A 114 -22.05 -7.41 -2.85
N LEU A 115 -21.77 -8.63 -2.36
CA LEU A 115 -22.19 -9.90 -2.98
C LEU A 115 -23.54 -10.45 -2.49
N SER A 116 -24.14 -9.86 -1.45
CA SER A 116 -25.43 -10.29 -0.85
C SER A 116 -26.64 -10.03 -1.77
N GLY A 117 -26.45 -9.49 -2.97
CA GLY A 117 -27.56 -9.24 -3.90
C GLY A 117 -28.34 -7.95 -3.63
N VAL A 118 -27.96 -7.15 -2.62
CA VAL A 118 -28.65 -5.89 -2.27
C VAL A 118 -28.17 -4.71 -3.12
N LEU A 119 -26.90 -4.70 -3.54
CA LEU A 119 -26.32 -3.64 -4.39
C LEU A 119 -25.87 -4.14 -5.77
N PHE A 120 -25.35 -5.36 -5.88
CA PHE A 120 -24.99 -5.98 -7.16
C PHE A 120 -25.63 -7.37 -7.28
N PRO A 121 -26.14 -7.75 -8.47
CA PRO A 121 -26.62 -9.11 -8.69
C PRO A 121 -25.48 -10.11 -8.49
N ILE A 122 -25.83 -11.27 -7.93
CA ILE A 122 -24.89 -12.32 -7.54
C ILE A 122 -24.06 -12.71 -8.78
N PRO A 123 -22.72 -12.66 -8.73
CA PRO A 123 -21.89 -13.10 -9.86
C PRO A 123 -22.18 -14.56 -10.16
N VAL A 124 -22.79 -14.83 -11.32
CA VAL A 124 -22.92 -16.19 -11.84
C VAL A 124 -21.53 -16.66 -12.25
N LEU A 125 -21.00 -17.63 -11.52
CA LEU A 125 -19.81 -18.38 -11.93
C LEU A 125 -20.22 -19.31 -13.09
N SER A 126 -20.27 -18.76 -14.31
CA SER A 126 -20.41 -19.54 -15.56
C SER A 126 -19.08 -19.62 -16.27
#